data_AF-A0A1S1SUM1-F1
#
_entry.id   AF-A0A1S1SUM1-F1
#
_cell.length_a   1.000
_cell.length_b   1.000
_cell.length_c   1.000
_cell.angle_alpha   90.00
_cell.angle_beta   90.00
_cell.angle_gamma   90.00
#
_symmetry.space_group_name_H-M   'P 1'
#
loop_
_entity.id
_entity.type
_entity.pdbx_description
1 polymer ?
#
loop_
_entity_poly.entity_id
_entity_poly.type
_entity_poly.pdbx_seq_one_letter_code
_entity_poly.pdbx_strand_id
1 'polypeptide(L)'
;MTDPTPLPVNSRLMSRCAEMLALPHKVCRRRDCRRRNACYWHFRKSGEPCCLRNLTGPQRAAFDALYAEVLAVVQRYQSAQLPDFAPPDPERRALRDAAIELVRSELPAEHRPRFEEWRRRRNTGHP
;
A
#
# COMPACT_ATOMS: atom_id res chain seq x y z
N MET A 1 23.64 13.12 -2.40
CA MET A 1 22.72 12.04 -2.02
C MET A 1 21.51 12.73 -1.39
N THR A 2 20.48 13.02 -2.19
CA THR A 2 19.24 13.59 -1.68
C THR A 2 18.56 12.52 -0.85
N ASP A 3 18.39 12.77 0.45
CA ASP A 3 17.49 11.95 1.27
C ASP A 3 16.14 11.90 0.56
N PRO A 4 15.58 10.71 0.29
CA PRO A 4 14.29 10.62 -0.37
C PRO A 4 13.27 11.33 0.52
N THR A 5 12.54 12.28 -0.06
CA THR A 5 11.43 12.95 0.62
C THR A 5 10.54 11.88 1.26
N PRO A 6 10.28 11.96 2.58
CA PRO A 6 9.47 10.95 3.25
C PRO A 6 8.09 10.84 2.59
N LEU A 7 7.62 9.61 2.36
CA LEU A 7 6.31 9.35 1.76
C LEU A 7 5.20 10.02 2.58
N PRO A 8 4.15 10.57 1.94
CA PRO A 8 3.03 11.15 2.65
C PRO A 8 2.36 10.09 3.53
N VAL A 9 2.08 10.44 4.78
CA VAL A 9 1.51 9.53 5.77
C VAL A 9 0.00 9.43 5.57
N ASN A 10 -0.48 8.22 5.32
CA ASN A 10 -1.89 7.85 5.35
C ASN A 10 -2.02 6.61 6.26
N SER A 11 -2.36 6.83 7.52
CA SER A 11 -2.38 5.80 8.56
C SER A 11 -3.25 4.58 8.19
N ARG A 12 -4.37 4.81 7.49
CA ARG A 12 -5.26 3.73 7.06
C ARG A 12 -4.61 2.87 5.99
N LEU A 13 -4.07 3.47 4.94
CA LEU A 13 -3.37 2.74 3.88
C LEU A 13 -2.12 2.02 4.41
N MET A 14 -1.34 2.67 5.26
CA MET A 14 -0.18 2.05 5.91
C MET A 14 -0.58 0.83 6.76
N SER A 15 -1.67 0.93 7.52
CA SER A 15 -2.20 -0.22 8.26
C SER A 15 -2.57 -1.37 7.33
N ARG A 16 -3.27 -1.11 6.23
CA ARG A 16 -3.62 -2.17 5.27
C ARG A 16 -2.41 -2.80 4.60
N CYS A 17 -1.39 -2.01 4.26
CA CYS A 17 -0.12 -2.55 3.77
C CYS A 17 0.50 -3.49 4.81
N ALA A 18 0.50 -3.07 6.08
CA ALA A 18 1.06 -3.88 7.16
C ALA A 18 0.28 -5.19 7.37
N GLU A 19 -1.05 -5.14 7.30
CA GLU A 19 -1.94 -6.30 7.41
C GLU A 19 -1.75 -7.30 6.25
N MET A 20 -1.63 -6.80 5.02
CA MET A 20 -1.38 -7.60 3.82
C MET A 20 -0.04 -8.35 3.93
N LEU A 21 0.99 -7.71 4.48
CA LEU A 21 2.30 -8.34 4.75
C LEU A 21 2.33 -9.17 6.04
N ALA A 22 1.19 -9.29 6.74
CA ALA A 22 1.04 -9.95 8.03
C ALA A 22 1.98 -9.42 9.13
N LEU A 23 2.40 -8.16 9.05
CA LEU A 23 3.29 -7.54 10.04
C LEU A 23 2.71 -7.50 11.45
N PRO A 24 1.40 -7.21 11.66
CA PRO A 24 0.81 -7.29 12.98
C PRO A 24 0.98 -8.67 13.61
N HIS A 25 0.85 -9.76 12.83
CA HIS A 25 1.07 -11.11 13.30
C HIS A 25 2.55 -11.43 13.55
N LYS A 26 3.43 -11.04 12.63
CA LYS A 26 4.85 -11.44 12.62
C LYS A 26 5.75 -10.65 13.55
N VAL A 27 5.58 -9.32 13.63
CA VAL A 27 6.56 -8.42 14.27
C VAL A 27 5.98 -7.54 15.37
N CYS A 28 4.65 -7.43 15.48
CA CYS A 28 4.05 -6.55 16.48
C CYS A 28 4.17 -7.12 17.89
N ARG A 29 4.61 -6.28 18.84
CA ARG A 29 4.73 -6.67 20.26
C ARG A 29 3.40 -6.68 21.01
N ARG A 30 2.33 -6.10 20.46
CA ARG A 30 0.99 -6.09 21.07
C ARG A 30 0.23 -7.40 20.79
N ARG A 31 -0.23 -8.07 21.86
CA ARG A 31 -0.92 -9.38 21.78
C ARG A 31 -2.17 -9.34 20.91
N ASP A 32 -3.01 -8.32 21.08
CA ASP A 32 -4.28 -8.21 20.34
C ASP A 32 -4.05 -8.01 18.85
N CYS A 33 -3.03 -7.22 18.50
CA CYS A 33 -2.63 -7.03 17.11
C CYS A 33 -2.17 -8.32 16.45
N ARG A 34 -1.38 -9.13 17.16
CA ARG A 34 -0.91 -10.43 16.63
C ARG A 34 -2.05 -11.40 16.37
N ARG A 35 -3.02 -11.45 17.29
CA ARG A 35 -4.17 -12.38 17.21
C ARG A 35 -5.15 -12.03 16.09
N ARG A 36 -5.31 -10.74 15.79
CA ARG A 36 -6.27 -10.25 14.80
C ARG A 36 -5.64 -9.91 13.44
N ASN A 37 -4.33 -10.09 13.31
CA ASN A 37 -3.53 -9.60 12.19
C ASN A 37 -3.86 -8.14 11.80
N ALA A 38 -4.00 -7.25 12.79
CA ALA A 38 -4.36 -5.85 12.59
C ALA A 38 -3.68 -4.95 13.63
N CYS A 39 -2.92 -3.92 13.20
CA CYS A 39 -2.34 -2.94 14.14
C CYS A 39 -3.31 -1.76 14.30
N TYR A 40 -3.97 -1.72 15.46
CA TYR A 40 -4.90 -0.67 15.88
C TYR A 40 -4.21 0.52 16.56
N TRP A 41 -2.87 0.52 16.63
CA TRP A 41 -2.09 1.50 17.38
C TRP A 41 -1.18 2.27 16.44
N HIS A 42 -1.33 3.58 16.39
CA HIS A 42 -0.50 4.47 15.57
C HIS A 42 0.31 5.41 16.45
N PHE A 43 1.54 5.71 16.03
CA PHE A 43 2.33 6.74 16.71
C PHE A 43 1.77 8.12 16.39
N ARG A 44 1.33 8.88 17.40
CA ARG A 44 0.72 10.22 17.19
C ARG A 44 1.62 11.18 16.38
N LYS A 45 2.94 11.10 16.57
CA LYS A 45 3.90 11.99 15.91
C LYS A 45 4.08 11.70 14.42
N SER A 46 4.03 10.43 14.02
CA SER A 46 4.31 10.02 12.63
C SER A 46 3.10 9.45 11.89
N GLY A 47 1.99 9.18 12.59
CA GLY A 47 0.83 8.47 12.04
C GLY A 47 1.09 7.01 11.64
N GLU A 48 2.30 6.50 11.86
CA GLU A 48 2.70 5.16 11.43
C GLU A 48 2.12 4.08 12.34
N PRO A 49 1.72 2.92 11.79
CA PRO A 49 1.32 1.78 12.60
C PRO A 49 2.49 1.26 13.45
N CYS A 50 2.16 0.94 14.70
CA CYS A 50 3.03 0.42 15.74
C CYS A 50 4.03 -0.66 15.30
N CYS A 51 3.59 -1.55 14.41
CA CYS A 51 4.35 -2.70 13.97
C CYS A 51 5.59 -2.31 13.16
N LEU A 52 5.58 -1.16 12.48
CA LEU A 52 6.69 -0.72 11.63
C LEU A 52 7.96 -0.42 12.43
N ARG A 53 7.83 -0.04 13.71
CA ARG A 53 8.98 0.20 14.60
C ARG A 53 9.77 -1.07 14.91
N ASN A 54 9.22 -2.26 14.66
CA ASN A 54 9.90 -3.53 14.90
C ASN A 54 10.57 -4.10 13.62
N LEU A 55 10.50 -3.38 12.49
CA LEU A 55 11.14 -3.80 11.26
C LEU A 55 12.64 -3.50 11.28
N THR A 56 13.42 -4.37 10.66
CA THR A 56 14.81 -4.06 10.29
C THR A 56 14.83 -3.06 9.12
N GLY A 57 15.99 -2.45 8.85
CA GLY A 57 16.15 -1.53 7.72
C GLY A 57 15.66 -2.12 6.38
N PRO A 58 16.10 -3.33 5.99
CA PRO A 58 15.62 -3.98 4.76
C PRO A 58 14.11 -4.27 4.75
N GLN A 59 13.55 -4.72 5.87
CA GLN A 59 12.11 -4.96 5.97
C GLN A 59 11.30 -3.67 5.86
N ARG A 60 11.82 -2.59 6.43
CA ARG A 60 11.22 -1.25 6.32
C ARG A 60 11.26 -0.76 4.88
N ALA A 61 12.39 -0.91 4.19
CA ALA A 61 12.51 -0.55 2.78
C ALA A 61 11.52 -1.31 1.89
N ALA A 62 11.34 -2.62 2.13
CA ALA A 62 10.34 -3.42 1.40
C ALA A 62 8.89 -2.95 1.67
N PHE A 63 8.58 -2.60 2.92
CA PHE A 63 7.29 -2.00 3.27
C PHE A 63 7.08 -0.66 2.55
N ASP A 64 8.08 0.22 2.58
CA ASP A 64 8.00 1.55 1.97
C ASP A 64 7.86 1.45 0.44
N ALA A 65 8.51 0.47 -0.21
CA ALA A 65 8.36 0.21 -1.63
C ALA A 65 6.92 -0.17 -2.01
N LEU A 66 6.29 -1.07 -1.25
CA LEU A 66 4.87 -1.40 -1.42
C LEU A 66 3.99 -0.15 -1.18
N TYR A 67 4.24 0.58 -0.10
CA TYR A 67 3.43 1.74 0.27
C TYR A 67 3.52 2.86 -0.78
N ALA A 68 4.70 3.07 -1.38
CA ALA A 68 4.89 3.98 -2.49
C ALA A 68 4.05 3.59 -3.71
N GLU A 69 3.98 2.31 -4.07
CA GLU A 69 3.13 1.84 -5.17
C GLU A 69 1.64 2.01 -4.86
N VAL A 70 1.20 1.78 -3.61
CA VAL A 70 -0.18 2.06 -3.17
C VAL A 70 -0.54 3.53 -3.34
N LEU A 71 0.32 4.44 -2.89
CA LEU A 71 0.12 5.88 -3.07
C LEU A 71 0.06 6.26 -4.54
N ALA A 72 0.95 5.70 -5.36
CA ALA A 72 0.99 5.97 -6.79
C ALA A 72 -0.26 5.46 -7.52
N VAL A 73 -0.84 4.32 -7.12
CA VAL A 73 -2.12 3.81 -7.65
C VAL A 73 -3.27 4.74 -7.28
N VAL A 74 -3.35 5.16 -6.01
CA VAL A 74 -4.39 6.10 -5.55
C VAL A 74 -4.32 7.41 -6.34
N GLN A 75 -3.12 7.98 -6.48
CA GLN A 75 -2.91 9.22 -7.22
C GLN A 75 -3.34 9.09 -8.69
N ARG A 76 -2.90 8.04 -9.38
CA ARG A 76 -3.23 7.80 -10.78
C ARG A 76 -4.72 7.60 -11.00
N TYR A 77 -5.39 6.84 -10.13
CA TYR A 77 -6.83 6.68 -10.17
C TYR A 77 -7.55 8.02 -9.99
N GLN A 78 -7.15 8.81 -9.00
CA GLN A 78 -7.73 10.13 -8.74
C GLN A 78 -7.55 11.10 -9.91
N SER A 79 -6.39 11.06 -10.57
CA SER A 79 -6.12 11.85 -11.78
C SER A 79 -6.64 11.21 -13.07
N ALA A 80 -7.35 10.09 -13.00
CA ALA A 80 -7.79 9.27 -14.14
C ALA A 80 -6.66 8.89 -15.13
N GLN A 81 -5.42 8.87 -14.67
CA GLN A 81 -4.27 8.44 -15.47
C GLN A 81 -4.19 6.93 -15.45
N LEU A 82 -4.13 6.28 -16.60
CA LEU A 82 -3.86 4.85 -16.67
C LEU A 82 -2.44 4.58 -16.14
N PRO A 83 -2.23 3.55 -15.31
CA PRO A 83 -0.90 3.16 -14.89
C PRO A 83 -0.21 2.47 -16.07
N ASP A 84 1.11 2.62 -16.16
CA ASP A 84 1.90 1.98 -17.22
C ASP A 84 1.56 0.49 -17.31
N PHE A 85 1.30 0.04 -18.54
CA PHE A 85 0.80 -1.29 -18.88
C PHE A 85 1.61 -2.41 -18.25
N ALA A 86 2.92 -2.21 -18.11
CA ALA A 86 3.76 -2.99 -17.25
C ALA A 86 5.10 -2.27 -17.06
N PRO A 87 5.57 -2.01 -15.84
CA PRO A 87 7.00 -1.82 -15.66
C PRO A 87 7.74 -3.08 -16.18
N PRO A 88 8.88 -2.94 -16.87
CA PRO A 88 9.66 -4.09 -17.37
C PRO A 88 10.17 -4.97 -16.22
N ASP A 89 10.33 -4.39 -15.04
CA ASP A 89 10.74 -5.07 -13.82
C ASP A 89 9.61 -5.95 -13.22
N PRO A 90 9.80 -7.28 -13.16
CA PRO A 90 8.83 -8.21 -12.58
C PRO A 90 8.52 -7.97 -11.10
N GLU A 91 9.50 -7.55 -10.30
CA GLU A 91 9.32 -7.35 -8.85
C GLU A 91 8.41 -6.14 -8.61
N ARG A 92 8.71 -5.03 -9.28
CA ARG A 92 7.87 -3.84 -9.24
C ARG A 92 6.47 -4.07 -9.80
N ARG A 93 6.33 -4.96 -10.79
CA ARG A 93 5.02 -5.37 -11.30
C ARG A 93 4.20 -6.09 -10.22
N ALA A 94 4.79 -7.05 -9.52
CA ALA A 94 4.13 -7.75 -8.42
C ALA A 94 3.71 -6.79 -7.29
N LEU A 95 4.57 -5.84 -6.91
CA LEU A 95 4.24 -4.81 -5.93
C LEU A 95 3.07 -3.93 -6.40
N ARG A 96 3.06 -3.54 -7.67
CA ARG A 96 1.99 -2.72 -8.25
C ARG A 96 0.67 -3.46 -8.33
N ASP A 97 0.66 -4.74 -8.70
CA ASP A 97 -0.54 -5.55 -8.74
C ASP A 97 -1.11 -5.76 -7.32
N ALA A 98 -0.26 -6.02 -6.33
CA ALA A 98 -0.65 -6.06 -4.92
C ALA A 98 -1.24 -4.72 -4.45
N ALA A 99 -0.63 -3.60 -4.85
CA ALA A 99 -1.13 -2.25 -4.54
C ALA A 99 -2.51 -1.98 -5.15
N ILE A 100 -2.76 -2.40 -6.40
CA ILE A 100 -4.07 -2.26 -7.06
C ILE A 100 -5.15 -3.03 -6.30
N GLU A 101 -4.88 -4.27 -5.90
CA GLU A 101 -5.84 -5.09 -5.16
C GLU A 101 -6.11 -4.52 -3.75
N LEU A 102 -5.09 -3.98 -3.08
CA LEU A 102 -5.26 -3.30 -1.80
C LEU A 102 -6.14 -2.06 -1.95
N VAL A 103 -5.85 -1.18 -2.90
CA VAL A 103 -6.65 0.04 -3.15
C VAL A 103 -8.09 -0.34 -3.48
N ARG A 104 -8.31 -1.36 -4.32
CA ARG A 104 -9.65 -1.87 -4.65
C ARG A 104 -10.46 -2.22 -3.39
N SER A 105 -9.84 -2.94 -2.47
CA SER A 105 -10.52 -3.38 -1.24
C SER A 105 -10.92 -2.21 -0.32
N GLU A 106 -10.13 -1.13 -0.34
CA GLU A 106 -10.31 0.03 0.53
C GLU A 106 -11.24 1.11 -0.02
N LEU A 107 -11.53 1.08 -1.32
CA LEU A 107 -12.43 2.06 -1.93
C LEU A 107 -13.87 1.88 -1.43
N PRO A 108 -14.55 3.00 -1.08
CA PRO A 108 -15.99 3.01 -0.85
C PRO A 108 -16.76 2.43 -2.04
N ALA A 109 -17.91 1.81 -1.76
CA ALA A 109 -18.70 1.09 -2.77
C ALA A 109 -19.05 1.96 -3.99
N GLU A 110 -19.33 3.25 -3.77
CA GLU A 110 -19.62 4.23 -4.82
C GLU A 110 -18.47 4.45 -5.82
N HIS A 111 -17.22 4.28 -5.40
CA HIS A 111 -16.04 4.50 -6.24
C HIS A 111 -15.56 3.23 -6.96
N ARG A 112 -16.01 2.04 -6.50
CA ARG A 112 -15.59 0.74 -7.05
C ARG A 112 -15.87 0.57 -8.54
N PRO A 113 -17.05 0.94 -9.10
CA PRO A 113 -17.30 0.77 -10.53
C PRO A 113 -16.31 1.53 -11.40
N ARG A 114 -16.04 2.80 -11.06
CA ARG A 114 -15.07 3.65 -11.76
C ARG A 114 -13.65 3.09 -11.67
N PHE A 115 -13.27 2.56 -10.51
CA PHE A 115 -11.96 1.94 -10.32
C PHE A 115 -11.81 0.64 -11.13
N GLU A 116 -12.85 -0.21 -11.15
CA GLU A 116 -12.83 -1.45 -11.94
C GLU A 116 -12.81 -1.18 -13.44
N GLU A 117 -13.47 -0.11 -13.91
CA GLU A 117 -13.32 0.33 -15.30
C GLU A 117 -11.89 0.77 -15.61
N TRP A 118 -11.30 1.64 -14.77
CA TRP A 118 -9.91 2.08 -14.90
C TRP A 118 -8.92 0.89 -14.91
N ARG A 119 -9.13 -0.08 -14.00
CA ARG A 119 -8.33 -1.31 -13.92
C ARG A 119 -8.51 -2.20 -15.15
N ARG A 120 -9.73 -2.31 -15.69
CA ARG A 120 -9.99 -3.07 -16.92
C ARG A 120 -9.27 -2.45 -18.11
N ARG A 121 -9.35 -1.13 -18.30
CA ARG A 121 -8.64 -0.41 -19.37
C ARG A 121 -7.13 -0.65 -19.31
N ARG A 122 -6.55 -0.62 -18.10
CA ARG A 122 -5.16 -1.02 -17.85
C ARG A 122 -4.85 -2.46 -18.29
N ASN A 123 -5.77 -3.40 -18.19
CA ASN A 123 -5.47 -4.79 -18.55
C ASN A 123 -5.64 -5.05 -20.06
N THR A 124 -6.43 -4.24 -20.77
CA THR A 124 -6.84 -4.52 -22.16
C THR A 124 -6.04 -3.79 -23.24
N GLY A 125 -5.12 -2.91 -22.90
CA GLY A 125 -4.27 -2.23 -23.90
C GLY A 125 -4.89 -0.98 -24.50
N HIS A 126 -6.13 -0.66 -24.13
CA HIS A 126 -6.95 0.29 -24.89
C HIS A 126 -7.08 1.63 -24.14
N PRO A 127 -6.73 2.76 -24.77
CA PRO A 127 -6.95 4.09 -24.20
C PRO A 127 -8.43 4.36 -23.89
#